data_AF-X1G690-F1
#
_entry.id   AF-X1G690-F1
#
_cell.length_a   1.000
_cell.length_b   1.000
_cell.length_c   1.000
_cell.angle_alpha   90.00
_cell.angle_beta   90.00
_cell.angle_gamma   90.00
#
_symmetry.space_group_name_H-M   'P 1'
#
loop_
_entity.id
_entity.type
_entity.pdbx_description
1 polymer ?
#
loop_
_entity_poly.entity_id
_entity_poly.type
_entity_poly.pdbx_seq_one_letter_code
_entity_poly.pdbx_strand_id
1 'polypeptide(L)'
;NKNIKLRDNLESFPKFLKAAQFPLFHITNPPYLYLGYIRKHKETQKYLEFFKGKNEGYQDLYQIAMISDLRNEIGNLIYIIPSNFLYGASVSNKFRRDFLKYYKITKIKIFETKIFEFTGTNICIGFFKKKKVPKVENLEFKGVKIKKNNKILEKRYVLKPDNKYRAGFEFDDFLKKFHIQYPLKIKYYLMKDDILENEGNNEIKVIDANNYQNNEYKKLNLNINDKLKEKIESNILYVRTVDTGSYDGRVGLGFITEDFKVNGNSLKEIIDEIKNTGKTHKKNY
;
A
#
# COMPACT_ATOMS: atom_id res chain seq x y z
N ASN A 1 -1.12 36.57 -24.68
CA ASN A 1 -1.32 35.31 -23.96
C ASN A 1 -1.30 34.06 -24.89
N LYS A 2 -0.36 33.95 -25.85
CA LYS A 2 -0.39 32.86 -26.88
C LYS A 2 0.06 31.48 -26.36
N ASN A 3 0.86 31.45 -25.29
CA ASN A 3 1.50 30.23 -24.77
C ASN A 3 0.77 29.59 -23.59
N ILE A 4 -0.20 30.28 -22.99
CA ILE A 4 -1.04 29.76 -21.91
C ILE A 4 -2.40 29.44 -22.50
N LYS A 5 -2.85 28.19 -22.35
CA LYS A 5 -4.10 27.70 -22.92
C LYS A 5 -4.93 27.04 -21.83
N LEU A 6 -6.21 27.41 -21.74
CA LEU A 6 -7.19 26.70 -20.92
C LEU A 6 -7.65 25.44 -21.68
N ARG A 7 -7.40 24.26 -21.12
CA ARG A 7 -7.76 22.96 -21.70
C ARG A 7 -7.71 21.85 -20.66
N ASP A 8 -8.46 20.77 -20.89
CA ASP A 8 -8.29 19.52 -20.16
C ASP A 8 -7.18 18.67 -20.80
N ASN A 9 -6.05 18.55 -20.10
CA ASN A 9 -4.91 17.77 -20.54
C ASN A 9 -4.99 16.28 -20.17
N LEU A 10 -5.88 15.90 -19.25
CA LEU A 10 -6.13 14.50 -18.92
C LEU A 10 -7.06 13.86 -19.96
N GLU A 11 -8.01 14.63 -20.48
CA GLU A 11 -8.90 14.20 -21.55
C GLU A 11 -8.15 14.05 -22.89
N SER A 12 -7.34 15.05 -23.27
CA SER A 12 -6.63 15.02 -24.54
C SER A 12 -5.23 15.62 -24.49
N PHE A 13 -4.28 14.96 -25.15
CA PHE A 13 -2.94 15.49 -25.36
C PHE A 13 -2.95 16.64 -26.39
N PRO A 14 -2.20 17.74 -26.17
CA PRO A 14 -2.11 18.86 -27.10
C PRO A 14 -1.45 18.46 -28.43
N LYS A 15 -2.26 18.10 -29.43
CA LYS A 15 -1.81 17.62 -30.74
C LYS A 15 -0.81 18.55 -31.45
N PHE A 16 -0.90 19.86 -31.24
CA PHE A 16 0.03 20.82 -31.83
C PHE A 16 1.49 20.60 -31.39
N LEU A 17 1.73 20.00 -30.21
CA LEU A 17 3.07 19.64 -29.77
C LEU A 17 3.68 18.51 -30.60
N LYS A 18 2.88 17.67 -31.26
CA LYS A 18 3.40 16.61 -32.15
C LYS A 18 4.05 17.16 -33.42
N ALA A 19 3.65 18.37 -33.82
CA ALA A 19 4.26 19.07 -34.95
C ALA A 19 5.51 19.87 -34.54
N ALA A 20 5.90 19.84 -33.26
CA ALA A 20 7.07 20.56 -32.80
C ALA A 20 8.34 19.93 -33.38
N GLN A 21 9.24 20.77 -33.89
CA GLN A 21 10.54 20.35 -34.41
C GLN A 21 11.59 20.11 -33.31
N PHE A 22 11.25 20.43 -32.06
CA PHE A 22 12.15 20.30 -30.92
C PHE A 22 11.74 19.14 -30.00
N PRO A 23 12.71 18.47 -29.33
CA PRO A 23 12.42 17.44 -28.35
C PRO A 23 11.52 17.98 -27.22
N LEU A 24 10.41 17.30 -26.97
CA LEU A 24 9.48 17.69 -25.91
C LEU A 24 10.02 17.28 -24.53
N PHE A 25 9.97 18.23 -23.60
CA PHE A 25 10.18 18.03 -22.17
C PHE A 25 8.88 18.36 -21.45
N HIS A 26 8.37 17.44 -20.63
CA HIS A 26 7.22 17.71 -19.79
C HIS A 26 7.64 17.77 -18.32
N ILE A 27 7.43 18.94 -17.72
CA ILE A 27 7.71 19.20 -16.30
C ILE A 27 6.37 19.57 -15.66
N THR A 28 5.92 18.79 -14.68
CA THR A 28 4.59 19.01 -14.12
C THR A 28 4.43 18.48 -12.70
N ASN A 29 3.47 19.09 -12.00
CA ASN A 29 2.86 18.62 -10.77
C ASN A 29 1.40 18.27 -11.11
N PRO A 30 1.11 17.07 -11.66
CA PRO A 30 -0.24 16.72 -12.08
C PRO A 30 -1.17 16.61 -10.87
N PRO A 31 -2.49 16.65 -11.06
CA PRO A 31 -3.44 16.38 -9.98
C PRO A 31 -3.24 14.97 -9.42
N TYR A 32 -3.35 14.84 -8.10
CA TYR A 32 -3.39 13.55 -7.40
C TYR A 32 -4.78 13.35 -6.84
N LEU A 33 -5.44 12.27 -7.25
CA LEU A 33 -6.74 11.94 -6.71
C LEU A 33 -6.97 10.45 -6.85
N TYR A 34 -6.86 9.75 -5.73
CA TYR A 34 -6.99 8.32 -5.65
C TYR A 34 -8.43 7.87 -6.01
N LEU A 35 -8.55 6.84 -6.85
CA LEU A 35 -9.82 6.31 -7.35
C LEU A 35 -10.79 5.93 -6.21
N GLY A 36 -10.27 5.44 -5.09
CA GLY A 36 -11.10 5.13 -3.92
C GLY A 36 -11.70 6.37 -3.26
N TYR A 37 -11.01 7.51 -3.30
CA TYR A 37 -11.58 8.80 -2.88
C TYR A 37 -12.65 9.24 -3.87
N ILE A 38 -12.36 9.15 -5.17
CA ILE A 38 -13.27 9.55 -6.26
C ILE A 38 -14.63 8.86 -6.14
N ARG A 39 -14.62 7.55 -5.86
CA ARG A 39 -15.85 6.76 -5.71
C ARG A 39 -16.72 7.19 -4.53
N LYS A 40 -16.12 7.71 -3.46
CA LYS A 40 -16.79 8.05 -2.20
C LYS A 40 -17.40 9.46 -2.18
N HIS A 41 -16.97 10.36 -3.07
CA HIS A 41 -17.32 11.78 -3.00
C HIS A 41 -17.99 12.25 -4.30
N LYS A 42 -19.27 12.63 -4.23
CA LYS A 42 -20.14 12.93 -5.38
C LYS A 42 -19.54 13.96 -6.33
N GLU A 43 -18.93 15.01 -5.79
CA GLU A 43 -18.32 16.11 -6.53
C GLU A 43 -17.13 15.69 -7.41
N THR A 44 -16.51 14.55 -7.08
CA THR A 44 -15.36 14.01 -7.81
C THR A 44 -15.71 12.87 -8.76
N GLN A 45 -16.91 12.30 -8.68
CA GLN A 45 -17.31 11.12 -9.45
C GLN A 45 -17.25 11.32 -10.97
N LYS A 46 -17.36 12.57 -11.46
CA LYS A 46 -17.14 12.90 -12.87
C LYS A 46 -15.78 12.44 -13.42
N TYR A 47 -14.77 12.30 -12.56
CA TYR A 47 -13.44 11.83 -12.94
C TYR A 47 -13.34 10.31 -13.10
N LEU A 48 -14.39 9.54 -12.79
CA LEU A 48 -14.42 8.08 -13.00
C LEU A 48 -14.21 7.70 -14.47
N GLU A 49 -14.66 8.54 -15.41
CA GLU A 49 -14.48 8.30 -16.84
C GLU A 49 -13.01 8.16 -17.24
N PHE A 50 -12.10 8.89 -16.58
CA PHE A 50 -10.67 8.80 -16.84
C PHE A 50 -10.06 7.45 -16.54
N PHE A 51 -10.74 6.58 -15.77
CA PHE A 51 -10.25 5.25 -15.38
C PHE A 51 -10.86 4.10 -16.20
N LYS A 52 -11.66 4.41 -17.24
CA LYS A 52 -12.28 3.41 -18.11
C LYS A 52 -11.46 3.10 -19.37
N GLY A 53 -11.81 2.02 -20.06
CA GLY A 53 -11.20 1.63 -21.33
C GLY A 53 -9.70 1.40 -21.20
N LYS A 54 -8.89 2.12 -21.99
CA LYS A 54 -7.42 1.96 -21.99
C LYS A 54 -6.76 2.31 -20.66
N ASN A 55 -7.48 2.99 -19.76
CA ASN A 55 -7.00 3.39 -18.44
C ASN A 55 -7.43 2.43 -17.31
N GLU A 56 -8.10 1.34 -17.65
CA GLU A 56 -8.52 0.35 -16.66
C GLU A 56 -7.35 -0.21 -15.86
N GLY A 57 -7.59 -0.37 -14.56
CA GLY A 57 -6.62 -0.85 -13.58
C GLY A 57 -5.65 0.21 -13.05
N TYR A 58 -5.65 1.43 -13.58
CA TYR A 58 -5.00 2.57 -12.91
C TYR A 58 -5.89 3.09 -11.78
N GLN A 59 -5.28 3.75 -10.80
CA GLN A 59 -5.95 4.10 -9.54
C GLN A 59 -5.68 5.53 -9.07
N ASP A 60 -4.91 6.34 -9.80
CA ASP A 60 -4.69 7.75 -9.47
C ASP A 60 -4.57 8.60 -10.75
N LEU A 61 -4.99 9.87 -10.70
CA LEU A 61 -4.98 10.78 -11.85
C LEU A 61 -3.58 11.06 -12.38
N TYR A 62 -2.54 11.09 -11.52
CA TYR A 62 -1.17 11.27 -12.02
C TYR A 62 -0.74 10.10 -12.93
N GLN A 63 -1.25 8.89 -12.67
CA GLN A 63 -0.97 7.72 -13.50
C GLN A 63 -1.57 7.92 -14.90
N ILE A 64 -2.78 8.49 -14.97
CA ILE A 64 -3.43 8.83 -16.24
C ILE A 64 -2.60 9.86 -17.01
N ALA A 65 -2.14 10.92 -16.34
CA ALA A 65 -1.27 11.93 -16.94
C ALA A 65 0.02 11.32 -17.53
N MET A 66 0.73 10.51 -16.74
CA MET A 66 1.99 9.89 -17.18
C MET A 66 1.81 8.85 -18.28
N ILE A 67 0.69 8.10 -18.27
CA ILE A 67 0.37 7.16 -19.35
C ILE A 67 -0.05 7.92 -20.62
N SER A 68 -0.69 9.09 -20.51
CA SER A 68 -0.95 9.96 -21.65
C SER A 68 0.35 10.39 -22.33
N ASP A 69 1.36 10.82 -21.55
CA ASP A 69 2.68 11.14 -22.08
C ASP A 69 3.38 9.96 -22.74
N LEU A 70 3.30 8.77 -22.14
CA LEU A 70 3.83 7.55 -22.73
C LEU A 70 3.21 7.30 -24.11
N ARG A 71 1.88 7.38 -24.22
CA ARG A 71 1.15 7.17 -25.48
C ARG A 71 1.42 8.25 -26.54
N ASN A 72 1.89 9.42 -26.12
CA ASN A 72 2.27 10.53 -26.98
C ASN A 72 3.79 10.67 -27.13
N GLU A 73 4.54 9.64 -26.72
CA GLU A 73 5.95 9.46 -27.00
C GLU A 73 6.89 10.54 -26.43
N ILE A 74 6.50 11.17 -25.32
CA ILE A 74 7.30 12.25 -24.74
C ILE A 74 8.64 11.73 -24.22
N GLY A 75 9.75 12.29 -24.71
CA GLY A 75 11.08 11.75 -24.47
C GLY A 75 11.58 11.92 -23.03
N ASN A 76 11.35 13.10 -22.44
CA ASN A 76 11.90 13.47 -21.14
C ASN A 76 10.81 14.01 -20.22
N LEU A 77 10.72 13.45 -19.01
CA LEU A 77 9.68 13.77 -18.05
C LEU A 77 10.30 14.13 -16.70
N ILE A 78 9.77 15.18 -16.07
CA ILE A 78 10.03 15.54 -14.68
C ILE A 78 8.68 15.68 -13.98
N TYR A 79 8.38 14.76 -13.09
CA TYR A 79 7.08 14.67 -12.44
C TYR A 79 7.24 14.80 -10.94
N ILE A 80 6.49 15.72 -10.35
CA ILE A 80 6.24 15.76 -8.91
C ILE A 80 5.04 14.84 -8.69
N ILE A 81 5.18 13.73 -7.98
CA ILE A 81 4.10 12.73 -7.75
C ILE A 81 4.17 12.12 -6.35
N PRO A 82 3.11 11.45 -5.86
CA PRO A 82 3.18 10.71 -4.61
C PRO A 82 4.32 9.68 -4.59
N SER A 83 5.09 9.64 -3.50
CA SER A 83 6.14 8.64 -3.29
C SER A 83 5.61 7.20 -3.27
N ASN A 84 4.30 7.03 -3.08
CA ASN A 84 3.58 5.77 -3.28
C ASN A 84 3.75 5.18 -4.69
N PHE A 85 4.18 5.96 -5.68
CA PHE A 85 4.68 5.42 -6.94
C PHE A 85 5.78 4.36 -6.71
N LEU A 86 6.76 4.63 -5.84
CA LEU A 86 7.86 3.72 -5.53
C LEU A 86 7.48 2.64 -4.52
N TYR A 87 6.73 2.99 -3.48
CA TYR A 87 6.54 2.09 -2.33
C TYR A 87 5.17 1.40 -2.31
N GLY A 88 4.17 1.98 -2.96
CA GLY A 88 2.81 1.46 -2.97
C GLY A 88 2.72 0.06 -3.57
N ALA A 89 1.89 -0.79 -2.98
CA ALA A 89 1.62 -2.14 -3.47
C ALA A 89 0.49 -2.10 -4.53
N SER A 90 -0.75 -2.40 -4.11
CA SER A 90 -1.91 -2.63 -4.98
C SER A 90 -2.17 -1.50 -5.98
N VAL A 91 -2.04 -0.24 -5.54
CA VAL A 91 -2.37 0.97 -6.31
C VAL A 91 -1.37 1.25 -7.44
N SER A 92 -0.08 0.97 -7.24
CA SER A 92 1.00 1.37 -8.15
C SER A 92 1.58 0.23 -8.97
N ASN A 93 1.27 -1.03 -8.63
CA ASN A 93 1.86 -2.21 -9.28
C ASN A 93 1.63 -2.25 -10.80
N LYS A 94 0.39 -2.08 -11.25
CA LYS A 94 0.07 -2.10 -12.69
C LYS A 94 0.78 -0.94 -13.39
N PHE A 95 0.58 0.28 -12.89
CA PHE A 95 1.18 1.49 -13.45
C PHE A 95 2.69 1.36 -13.62
N ARG A 96 3.42 0.91 -12.58
CA ARG A 96 4.87 0.72 -12.66
C ARG A 96 5.28 -0.24 -13.78
N ARG A 97 4.64 -1.41 -13.88
CA ARG A 97 4.99 -2.38 -14.94
C ARG A 97 4.74 -1.81 -16.33
N ASP A 98 3.61 -1.14 -16.50
CA ASP A 98 3.20 -0.59 -17.78
C ASP A 98 4.10 0.60 -18.19
N PHE A 99 4.49 1.45 -17.24
CA PHE A 99 5.28 2.65 -17.49
C PHE A 99 6.80 2.39 -17.56
N LEU A 100 7.35 1.63 -16.60
CA LEU A 100 8.81 1.41 -16.47
C LEU A 100 9.39 0.44 -17.50
N LYS A 101 8.53 -0.30 -18.22
CA LYS A 101 8.92 -0.98 -19.46
C LYS A 101 9.46 0.00 -20.50
N TYR A 102 8.91 1.22 -20.56
CA TYR A 102 9.21 2.21 -21.60
C TYR A 102 10.08 3.36 -21.11
N TYR A 103 10.11 3.66 -19.80
CA TYR A 103 10.93 4.72 -19.23
C TYR A 103 11.97 4.16 -18.27
N LYS A 104 13.16 4.75 -18.28
CA LYS A 104 14.13 4.60 -17.19
C LYS A 104 14.00 5.77 -16.22
N ILE A 105 14.25 5.48 -14.96
CA ILE A 105 14.40 6.49 -13.91
C ILE A 105 15.87 6.93 -13.92
N THR A 106 16.15 8.20 -14.11
CA THR A 106 17.53 8.72 -14.07
C THR A 106 17.91 9.22 -12.69
N LYS A 107 16.95 9.82 -11.98
CA LYS A 107 17.11 10.35 -10.63
C LYS A 107 15.75 10.45 -9.96
N ILE A 108 15.72 10.30 -8.63
CA ILE A 108 14.55 10.65 -7.82
C ILE A 108 14.99 11.49 -6.62
N LYS A 109 14.22 12.53 -6.29
CA LYS A 109 14.25 13.19 -4.98
C LYS A 109 12.98 12.84 -4.22
N ILE A 110 13.10 12.29 -3.01
CA ILE A 110 11.97 11.84 -2.18
C ILE A 110 11.90 12.75 -0.97
N PHE A 111 10.73 13.33 -0.70
CA PHE A 111 10.49 14.16 0.47
C PHE A 111 9.69 13.33 1.47
N GLU A 112 10.33 13.02 2.61
CA GLU A 112 9.71 12.29 3.74
C GLU A 112 9.10 13.27 4.76
N THR A 113 8.82 14.49 4.31
CA THR A 113 8.17 15.56 5.07
C THR A 113 6.95 16.05 4.31
N LYS A 114 5.99 16.61 5.04
CA LYS A 114 4.85 17.29 4.43
C LYS A 114 5.35 18.53 3.71
N ILE A 115 5.23 18.53 2.38
CA ILE A 115 5.61 19.67 1.52
C ILE A 115 4.40 20.53 1.18
N PHE A 116 3.25 19.90 0.94
CA PHE A 116 2.02 20.59 0.58
C PHE A 116 1.05 20.62 1.76
N GLU A 117 0.47 21.79 2.04
CA GLU A 117 -0.42 22.03 3.17
C GLU A 117 -1.67 21.13 3.14
N PHE A 118 -2.22 20.91 1.95
CA PHE A 118 -3.49 20.22 1.74
C PHE A 118 -3.36 18.70 1.56
N THR A 119 -2.15 18.12 1.65
CA THR A 119 -1.97 16.67 1.50
C THR A 119 -1.04 16.10 2.57
N GLY A 120 -1.43 14.98 3.19
CA GLY A 120 -0.56 14.22 4.10
C GLY A 120 0.41 13.27 3.40
N THR A 121 0.43 13.26 2.07
CA THR A 121 1.19 12.28 1.30
C THR A 121 2.61 12.77 1.02
N ASN A 122 3.60 11.94 1.34
CA ASN A 122 4.99 12.16 0.95
C ASN A 122 5.13 12.15 -0.57
N ILE A 123 5.84 13.11 -1.14
CA ILE A 123 6.02 13.27 -2.60
C ILE A 123 7.43 12.89 -3.04
N CYS A 124 7.58 12.64 -4.32
CA CYS A 124 8.87 12.55 -4.98
C CYS A 124 8.89 13.34 -6.29
N ILE A 125 10.06 13.84 -6.65
CA ILE A 125 10.35 14.39 -7.98
C ILE A 125 11.09 13.30 -8.74
N GLY A 126 10.42 12.70 -9.71
CA GLY A 126 10.96 11.67 -10.58
C GLY A 126 11.43 12.25 -11.91
N PHE A 127 12.66 11.92 -12.29
CA PHE A 127 13.24 12.25 -13.59
C PHE A 127 13.24 10.98 -14.45
N PHE A 128 12.52 11.02 -15.56
CA PHE A 128 12.33 9.88 -16.44
C PHE A 128 12.78 10.18 -17.86
N LYS A 129 13.40 9.19 -18.49
CA LYS A 129 13.81 9.25 -19.89
C LYS A 129 13.26 8.05 -20.64
N LYS A 130 12.62 8.28 -21.77
CA LYS A 130 12.10 7.20 -22.64
C LYS A 130 13.27 6.32 -23.09
N LYS A 131 13.09 5.01 -23.01
CA LYS A 131 14.03 4.02 -23.53
C LYS A 131 13.93 4.00 -25.06
N LYS A 132 15.05 3.75 -25.73
CA LYS A 132 15.06 3.56 -27.20
C LYS A 132 14.20 2.35 -27.60
N VAL A 133 14.31 1.27 -26.84
CA VAL A 133 13.54 0.04 -27.02
C VAL A 133 12.85 -0.31 -25.70
N PRO A 134 11.55 -0.65 -25.70
CA PRO A 134 10.86 -1.10 -24.50
C PRO A 134 11.49 -2.37 -23.95
N LYS A 135 11.79 -2.40 -22.64
CA LYS A 135 12.49 -3.52 -22.03
C LYS A 135 12.07 -3.72 -20.57
N VAL A 136 11.79 -4.98 -20.23
CA VAL A 136 11.60 -5.45 -18.85
C VAL A 136 12.99 -5.83 -18.32
N GLU A 137 13.48 -5.08 -17.35
CA GLU A 137 14.84 -5.23 -16.80
C GLU A 137 14.93 -4.58 -15.43
N ASN A 138 15.94 -4.94 -14.64
CA ASN A 138 16.22 -4.22 -13.40
C ASN A 138 16.51 -2.75 -13.69
N LEU A 139 15.89 -1.85 -12.92
CA LEU A 139 16.16 -0.43 -13.01
C LEU A 139 16.99 0.03 -11.83
N GLU A 140 18.10 0.69 -12.13
CA GLU A 140 19.01 1.21 -11.12
C GLU A 140 19.18 2.71 -11.24
N PHE A 141 19.09 3.42 -10.11
CA PHE A 141 19.24 4.87 -10.07
C PHE A 141 19.65 5.38 -8.70
N LYS A 142 20.22 6.58 -8.67
CA LYS A 142 20.48 7.33 -7.43
C LYS A 142 19.21 8.03 -6.98
N GLY A 143 18.82 7.81 -5.72
CA GLY A 143 17.74 8.52 -5.07
C GLY A 143 18.25 9.33 -3.88
N VAL A 144 17.71 10.53 -3.72
CA VAL A 144 18.01 11.43 -2.60
C VAL A 144 16.76 11.53 -1.74
N LYS A 145 16.85 11.13 -0.48
CA LYS A 145 15.78 11.30 0.52
C LYS A 145 16.05 12.57 1.33
N ILE A 146 15.05 13.43 1.41
CA ILE A 146 15.04 14.65 2.20
C ILE A 146 14.11 14.40 3.39
N LYS A 147 14.69 14.34 4.58
CA LYS A 147 13.98 14.06 5.83
C LYS A 147 13.68 15.36 6.60
N LYS A 148 13.00 15.23 7.74
CA LYS A 148 12.87 16.31 8.73
C LYS A 148 14.25 16.89 9.08
N ASN A 149 14.29 18.18 9.41
CA ASN A 149 15.49 18.94 9.74
C ASN A 149 16.52 18.98 8.60
N ASN A 150 16.06 18.94 7.34
CA ASN A 150 16.90 18.97 6.14
C ASN A 150 17.99 17.87 6.09
N LYS A 151 17.81 16.77 6.83
CA LYS A 151 18.74 15.63 6.74
C LYS A 151 18.61 14.97 5.37
N ILE A 152 19.72 14.92 4.65
CA ILE A 152 19.81 14.33 3.32
C ILE A 152 20.40 12.92 3.44
N LEU A 153 19.77 11.96 2.77
CA LEU A 153 20.27 10.59 2.64
C LEU A 153 20.29 10.18 1.18
N GLU A 154 21.46 9.82 0.67
CA GLU A 154 21.58 9.24 -0.66
C GLU A 154 21.50 7.71 -0.60
N LYS A 155 20.74 7.11 -1.51
CA LYS A 155 20.61 5.66 -1.64
C LYS A 155 20.62 5.27 -3.11
N ARG A 156 21.31 4.16 -3.43
CA ARG A 156 21.15 3.47 -4.72
C ARG A 156 19.89 2.60 -4.64
N TYR A 157 18.98 2.79 -5.59
CA TYR A 157 17.78 1.96 -5.74
C TYR A 157 18.01 0.96 -6.85
N VAL A 158 17.52 -0.25 -6.63
CA VAL A 158 17.40 -1.31 -7.64
C VAL A 158 15.95 -1.74 -7.62
N LEU A 159 15.22 -1.54 -8.72
CA LEU A 159 13.82 -1.97 -8.86
C LEU A 159 13.77 -3.20 -9.77
N LYS A 160 13.29 -4.31 -9.24
CA LYS A 160 13.22 -5.59 -9.97
C LYS A 160 11.83 -5.82 -10.58
N PRO A 161 11.74 -6.35 -11.82
CA PRO A 161 10.48 -6.77 -12.41
C PRO A 161 9.69 -7.76 -11.55
N ASP A 162 10.36 -8.73 -10.93
CA ASP A 162 9.75 -9.78 -10.09
C ASP A 162 8.99 -9.21 -8.89
N ASN A 163 9.47 -8.08 -8.37
CA ASN A 163 8.86 -7.34 -7.29
C ASN A 163 7.99 -6.17 -7.80
N LYS A 164 7.53 -6.25 -9.05
CA LYS A 164 6.64 -5.28 -9.72
C LYS A 164 7.21 -3.86 -9.70
N TYR A 165 8.55 -3.75 -9.74
CA TYR A 165 9.32 -2.53 -9.59
C TYR A 165 9.05 -1.73 -8.30
N ARG A 166 8.55 -2.39 -7.25
CA ARG A 166 8.43 -1.80 -5.93
C ARG A 166 9.82 -1.51 -5.35
N ALA A 167 9.96 -0.45 -4.57
CA ALA A 167 11.11 -0.24 -3.69
C ALA A 167 10.78 -0.77 -2.28
N GLY A 168 11.79 -1.22 -1.52
CA GLY A 168 11.57 -1.79 -0.19
C GLY A 168 11.21 -3.29 -0.21
N PHE A 169 11.46 -4.00 -1.32
CA PHE A 169 11.24 -5.44 -1.41
C PHE A 169 12.34 -6.27 -0.78
N GLU A 170 13.40 -5.64 -0.26
CA GLU A 170 14.54 -6.33 0.32
C GLU A 170 14.11 -7.29 1.45
N PHE A 171 13.05 -6.93 2.20
CA PHE A 171 12.45 -7.81 3.19
C PHE A 171 11.68 -8.99 2.58
N ASP A 172 10.95 -8.78 1.47
CA ASP A 172 10.27 -9.88 0.77
C ASP A 172 11.30 -10.87 0.19
N ASP A 173 12.40 -10.36 -0.38
CA ASP A 173 13.51 -11.18 -0.89
C ASP A 173 14.18 -11.96 0.25
N PHE A 174 14.34 -11.33 1.42
CA PHE A 174 14.81 -12.01 2.64
C PHE A 174 13.86 -13.15 3.04
N LEU A 175 12.57 -12.88 3.16
CA LEU A 175 11.58 -13.90 3.52
C LEU A 175 11.57 -15.07 2.52
N LYS A 176 11.64 -14.79 1.22
CA LYS A 176 11.74 -15.84 0.18
C LYS A 176 13.02 -16.66 0.30
N LYS A 177 14.15 -16.05 0.65
CA LYS A 177 15.43 -16.76 0.77
C LYS A 177 15.51 -17.63 2.02
N PHE A 178 14.92 -17.18 3.12
CA PHE A 178 15.03 -17.81 4.44
C PHE A 178 13.72 -18.47 4.90
N HIS A 179 12.78 -18.71 3.99
CA HIS A 179 11.56 -19.43 4.33
C HIS A 179 11.90 -20.86 4.80
N ILE A 180 11.29 -21.28 5.90
CA ILE A 180 11.52 -22.60 6.49
C ILE A 180 10.59 -23.60 5.77
N GLN A 181 11.11 -24.78 5.43
CA GLN A 181 10.35 -25.85 4.75
C GLN A 181 9.11 -26.30 5.55
N TYR A 182 9.22 -26.27 6.87
CA TYR A 182 8.17 -26.62 7.82
C TYR A 182 7.88 -25.44 8.74
N PRO A 183 7.08 -24.45 8.28
CA PRO A 183 6.75 -23.30 9.10
C PRO A 183 5.88 -23.72 10.29
N LEU A 184 6.02 -23.01 11.41
CA LEU A 184 5.08 -23.14 12.53
C LEU A 184 3.66 -22.85 12.03
N LYS A 185 2.72 -23.73 12.35
CA LYS A 185 1.30 -23.49 12.09
C LYS A 185 0.79 -22.48 13.11
N ILE A 186 0.75 -21.21 12.72
CA ILE A 186 0.30 -20.12 13.58
C ILE A 186 -1.18 -19.82 13.28
N LYS A 187 -2.03 -19.88 14.31
CA LYS A 187 -3.37 -19.27 14.28
C LYS A 187 -3.30 -17.96 15.08
N TYR A 188 -3.69 -16.85 14.45
CA TYR A 188 -3.64 -15.52 15.09
C TYR A 188 -4.80 -15.25 16.04
N TYR A 189 -5.94 -15.92 15.82
CA TYR A 189 -7.17 -15.70 16.58
C TYR A 189 -7.80 -17.05 16.91
N LEU A 190 -8.46 -17.10 18.06
CA LEU A 190 -9.44 -18.11 18.39
C LEU A 190 -10.73 -17.77 17.63
N MET A 191 -11.24 -18.67 16.81
CA MET A 191 -12.46 -18.42 16.03
C MET A 191 -13.69 -18.91 16.79
N LYS A 192 -14.87 -18.37 16.44
CA LYS A 192 -16.15 -18.83 17.01
C LYS A 192 -16.37 -20.33 16.80
N ASP A 193 -16.05 -20.85 15.62
CA ASP A 193 -16.16 -22.28 15.32
C ASP A 193 -15.25 -23.12 16.22
N ASP A 194 -14.04 -22.63 16.54
CA ASP A 194 -13.15 -23.32 17.49
C ASP A 194 -13.83 -23.46 18.88
N ILE A 195 -14.69 -22.52 19.29
CA ILE A 195 -15.47 -22.60 20.54
C ILE A 195 -16.62 -23.59 20.43
N LEU A 196 -17.43 -23.47 19.38
CA LEU A 196 -18.62 -24.30 19.17
C LEU A 196 -18.26 -25.79 19.06
N GLU A 197 -17.13 -26.11 18.44
CA GLU A 197 -16.62 -27.49 18.33
C GLU A 197 -16.04 -28.02 19.66
N ASN A 198 -15.86 -27.18 20.68
CA ASN A 198 -15.16 -27.51 21.92
C ASN A 198 -15.92 -27.02 23.16
N GLU A 199 -17.26 -27.00 23.13
CA GLU A 199 -18.07 -26.69 24.31
C GLU A 199 -17.74 -27.62 25.48
N GLY A 200 -17.81 -27.08 26.70
CA GLY A 200 -17.53 -27.82 27.93
C GLY A 200 -17.83 -26.98 29.16
N ASN A 201 -17.40 -27.43 30.33
CA ASN A 201 -17.75 -26.81 31.61
C ASN A 201 -16.65 -25.88 32.18
N ASN A 202 -15.50 -25.76 31.52
CA ASN A 202 -14.43 -24.93 32.02
C ASN A 202 -14.58 -23.50 31.54
N GLU A 203 -14.67 -22.57 32.48
CA GLU A 203 -14.68 -21.14 32.18
C GLU A 203 -13.29 -20.64 31.80
N ILE A 204 -13.22 -19.82 30.75
CA ILE A 204 -12.03 -19.07 30.36
C ILE A 204 -12.40 -17.63 29.99
N LYS A 205 -11.55 -16.67 30.38
CA LYS A 205 -11.70 -15.26 29.99
C LYS A 205 -10.81 -14.93 28.80
N VAL A 206 -11.38 -14.30 27.77
CA VAL A 206 -10.69 -13.88 26.54
C VAL A 206 -11.06 -12.45 26.16
N ILE A 207 -10.32 -11.85 25.21
CA ILE A 207 -10.67 -10.55 24.60
C ILE A 207 -11.38 -10.76 23.25
N ASP A 208 -12.36 -9.91 22.94
CA ASP A 208 -12.99 -9.84 21.62
C ASP A 208 -12.21 -8.87 20.73
N ALA A 209 -11.42 -9.41 19.79
CA ALA A 209 -10.56 -8.65 18.89
C ALA A 209 -11.34 -7.70 17.95
N ASN A 210 -12.64 -7.91 17.77
CA ASN A 210 -13.47 -7.06 16.93
C ASN A 210 -14.08 -5.88 17.68
N ASN A 211 -14.08 -5.93 19.02
CA ASN A 211 -14.82 -4.99 19.85
C ASN A 211 -13.90 -4.17 20.74
N TYR A 212 -13.23 -3.19 20.13
CA TYR A 212 -12.39 -2.21 20.81
C TYR A 212 -13.18 -0.92 21.07
N GLN A 213 -13.40 -0.59 22.34
CA GLN A 213 -14.17 0.58 22.78
C GLN A 213 -13.47 1.23 23.97
N ASN A 214 -13.46 2.57 24.04
CA ASN A 214 -12.90 3.33 25.17
C ASN A 214 -11.45 2.93 25.54
N ASN A 215 -10.60 2.72 24.54
CA ASN A 215 -9.20 2.27 24.69
C ASN A 215 -9.00 0.86 25.27
N GLU A 216 -10.03 0.02 25.31
CA GLU A 216 -9.92 -1.37 25.76
C GLU A 216 -10.70 -2.32 24.85
N TYR A 217 -10.30 -3.60 24.84
CA TYR A 217 -11.09 -4.66 24.21
C TYR A 217 -12.15 -5.18 25.18
N LYS A 218 -13.35 -5.45 24.67
CA LYS A 218 -14.38 -6.14 25.44
C LYS A 218 -13.88 -7.52 25.86
N LYS A 219 -14.10 -7.89 27.12
CA LYS A 219 -13.77 -9.21 27.66
C LYS A 219 -14.99 -10.11 27.62
N LEU A 220 -14.77 -11.39 27.30
CA LEU A 220 -15.80 -12.42 27.23
C LEU A 220 -15.40 -13.60 28.12
N ASN A 221 -16.37 -14.21 28.78
CA ASN A 221 -16.20 -15.50 29.44
C ASN A 221 -16.80 -16.58 28.54
N LEU A 222 -16.04 -17.65 28.30
CA LEU A 222 -16.42 -18.77 27.44
C LEU A 222 -16.34 -20.07 28.24
N ASN A 223 -17.23 -21.02 27.94
CA ASN A 223 -17.23 -22.34 28.55
C ASN A 223 -16.78 -23.37 27.52
N ILE A 224 -15.65 -24.03 27.78
CA ILE A 224 -14.96 -24.90 26.82
C ILE A 224 -14.46 -26.19 27.49
N ASN A 225 -14.11 -27.18 26.67
CA ASN A 225 -13.51 -28.43 27.14
C ASN A 225 -12.05 -28.24 27.61
N ASP A 226 -11.52 -29.23 28.33
CA ASP A 226 -10.15 -29.19 28.89
C ASP A 226 -9.09 -29.01 27.82
N LYS A 227 -9.25 -29.68 26.68
CA LYS A 227 -8.30 -29.67 25.57
C LYS A 227 -8.10 -28.27 24.98
N LEU A 228 -9.20 -27.55 24.75
CA LEU A 228 -9.13 -26.19 24.21
C LEU A 228 -8.64 -25.21 25.28
N LYS A 229 -9.01 -25.41 26.55
CA LYS A 229 -8.53 -24.59 27.67
C LYS A 229 -7.02 -24.68 27.80
N GLU A 230 -6.45 -25.88 27.88
CA GLU A 230 -5.00 -26.11 27.96
C GLU A 230 -4.29 -25.43 26.78
N LYS A 231 -4.84 -25.59 25.57
CA LYS A 231 -4.29 -24.96 24.37
C LYS A 231 -4.33 -23.43 24.43
N ILE A 232 -5.39 -22.81 24.96
CA ILE A 232 -5.46 -21.34 25.05
C ILE A 232 -4.50 -20.83 26.12
N GLU A 233 -4.47 -21.47 27.29
CA GLU A 233 -3.62 -21.08 28.42
C GLU A 233 -2.13 -21.30 28.13
N SER A 234 -1.78 -22.29 27.30
CA SER A 234 -0.40 -22.50 26.85
C SER A 234 0.08 -21.44 25.84
N ASN A 235 -0.83 -20.65 25.26
CA ASN A 235 -0.53 -19.62 24.27
C ASN A 235 -0.64 -18.22 24.90
N ILE A 236 0.42 -17.82 25.60
CA ILE A 236 0.48 -16.56 26.36
C ILE A 236 0.88 -15.34 25.53
N LEU A 237 1.33 -15.54 24.29
CA LEU A 237 1.91 -14.49 23.45
C LEU A 237 0.88 -13.97 22.44
N TYR A 238 0.83 -12.64 22.27
CA TYR A 238 0.12 -12.01 21.16
C TYR A 238 1.05 -11.08 20.35
N VAL A 239 0.71 -10.85 19.08
CA VAL A 239 1.47 -9.93 18.23
C VAL A 239 0.94 -8.51 18.43
N ARG A 240 1.77 -7.63 18.99
CA ARG A 240 1.51 -6.19 19.04
C ARG A 240 1.87 -5.59 17.69
N THR A 241 0.87 -5.19 16.91
CA THR A 241 1.06 -4.71 15.52
C THR A 241 1.18 -3.19 15.41
N VAL A 242 0.92 -2.44 16.49
CA VAL A 242 0.94 -0.98 16.50
C VAL A 242 2.19 -0.50 17.22
N ASP A 243 3.05 0.25 16.52
CA ASP A 243 4.17 0.96 17.11
C ASP A 243 3.65 2.27 17.74
N THR A 244 3.82 2.44 19.05
CA THR A 244 3.42 3.69 19.74
C THR A 244 4.53 4.75 19.74
N GLY A 245 5.68 4.47 19.12
CA GLY A 245 6.80 5.40 18.94
C GLY A 245 7.79 5.44 20.10
N SER A 246 7.56 4.69 21.18
CA SER A 246 8.51 4.50 22.29
C SER A 246 9.31 3.21 22.13
N TYR A 247 10.39 3.05 22.90
CA TYR A 247 11.20 1.82 22.89
C TYR A 247 10.35 0.59 23.28
N ASP A 248 9.55 0.73 24.35
CA ASP A 248 8.65 -0.31 24.87
C ASP A 248 7.36 -0.46 24.04
N GLY A 249 7.10 0.51 23.16
CA GLY A 249 5.93 0.62 22.31
C GLY A 249 6.08 0.00 20.93
N ARG A 250 7.25 -0.57 20.61
CA ARG A 250 7.53 -1.12 19.29
C ARG A 250 6.67 -2.35 19.00
N VAL A 251 6.46 -2.59 17.70
CA VAL A 251 5.89 -3.84 17.20
C VAL A 251 6.70 -5.02 17.75
N GLY A 252 6.02 -6.01 18.31
CA GLY A 252 6.68 -7.10 19.00
C GLY A 252 5.70 -8.15 19.53
N LEU A 253 6.21 -9.02 20.38
CA LEU A 253 5.39 -9.98 21.13
C LEU A 253 5.11 -9.39 22.51
N GLY A 254 3.84 -9.44 22.92
CA GLY A 254 3.42 -9.10 24.28
C GLY A 254 2.81 -10.30 24.98
N PHE A 255 2.71 -10.23 26.31
CA PHE A 255 2.02 -11.23 27.11
C PHE A 255 0.57 -10.83 27.28
N ILE A 256 -0.35 -11.70 26.86
CA ILE A 256 -1.79 -11.41 26.88
C ILE A 256 -2.33 -11.31 28.31
N THR A 257 -1.73 -12.05 29.23
CA THR A 257 -2.01 -12.03 30.66
C THR A 257 -1.59 -10.72 31.31
N GLU A 258 -0.45 -10.15 30.93
CA GLU A 258 0.07 -8.88 31.47
C GLU A 258 -0.70 -7.69 30.90
N ASP A 259 -0.85 -7.63 29.57
CA ASP A 259 -1.42 -6.47 28.88
C ASP A 259 -2.95 -6.40 29.00
N PHE A 260 -3.64 -7.54 29.01
CA PHE A 260 -5.11 -7.59 28.97
C PHE A 260 -5.77 -8.25 30.19
N LYS A 261 -5.00 -8.87 31.09
CA LYS A 261 -5.50 -9.57 32.28
C LYS A 261 -6.54 -10.65 31.94
N VAL A 262 -6.24 -11.47 30.93
CA VAL A 262 -7.06 -12.60 30.46
C VAL A 262 -6.24 -13.88 30.38
N ASN A 263 -6.89 -15.05 30.33
CA ASN A 263 -6.26 -16.37 30.43
C ASN A 263 -5.53 -16.81 29.15
N GLY A 264 -5.81 -16.19 27.99
CA GLY A 264 -5.13 -16.51 26.73
C GLY A 264 -5.70 -15.77 25.51
N ASN A 265 -5.35 -16.25 24.31
CA ASN A 265 -5.54 -15.61 23.00
C ASN A 265 -6.90 -14.92 22.76
N SER A 266 -6.86 -13.89 21.92
CA SER A 266 -8.03 -13.11 21.49
C SER A 266 -9.01 -13.93 20.64
N LEU A 267 -10.30 -13.86 20.99
CA LEU A 267 -11.40 -14.35 20.17
C LEU A 267 -11.67 -13.37 19.03
N LYS A 268 -11.80 -13.91 17.81
CA LYS A 268 -12.31 -13.17 16.67
C LYS A 268 -13.58 -13.86 16.19
N GLU A 269 -14.70 -13.17 16.30
CA GLU A 269 -15.87 -13.59 15.54
C GLU A 269 -15.60 -13.31 14.06
N ILE A 270 -15.44 -14.36 13.25
CA ILE A 270 -15.82 -14.24 11.85
C ILE A 270 -17.33 -14.37 11.88
N ILE A 271 -18.04 -13.24 11.98
CA ILE A 271 -19.41 -13.24 11.52
C ILE A 271 -19.30 -13.47 10.02
N ASP A 272 -19.65 -14.66 9.57
CA ASP A 272 -20.10 -14.84 8.20
C ASP A 272 -21.36 -14.00 8.05
N GLU A 273 -21.17 -12.73 7.69
CA GLU A 273 -22.23 -11.90 7.13
C GLU A 273 -22.45 -12.32 5.67
N ILE A 274 -22.64 -13.62 5.46
CA ILE A 274 -23.31 -14.15 4.28
C ILE A 274 -24.80 -14.19 4.63
N LYS A 275 -25.39 -13.00 4.61
CA LYS A 275 -26.79 -12.71 4.21
C LYS A 275 -27.02 -11.20 4.27
N ASN A 276 -26.34 -10.46 3.40
CA ASN A 276 -26.89 -9.41 2.54
C ASN A 276 -25.81 -8.45 2.03
N THR A 277 -25.05 -8.91 1.03
CA THR A 277 -24.78 -8.23 -0.27
C THR A 277 -23.46 -8.75 -0.82
N GLY A 278 -23.55 -9.47 -1.93
CA GLY A 278 -22.41 -10.14 -2.53
C GLY A 278 -21.29 -9.19 -2.96
N LYS A 279 -20.05 -9.54 -2.58
CA LYS A 279 -18.89 -9.54 -3.47
C LYS A 279 -17.70 -10.21 -2.79
N THR A 280 -17.43 -11.41 -3.27
CA THR A 280 -16.19 -12.17 -3.14
C THR A 280 -14.94 -11.30 -3.24
N HIS A 281 -14.07 -11.36 -2.23
CA HIS A 281 -12.62 -11.35 -2.47
C HIS A 281 -11.92 -12.29 -1.50
N LYS A 282 -11.57 -13.46 -2.05
CA LYS A 282 -10.54 -14.37 -1.53
C LYS A 282 -9.30 -13.55 -1.15
N LYS A 283 -8.97 -13.51 0.14
CA LYS A 283 -7.60 -13.25 0.59
C LYS A 283 -6.94 -14.62 0.79
N ASN A 284 -6.29 -15.10 -0.27
CA ASN A 284 -5.21 -16.06 -0.11
C ASN A 284 -3.98 -15.26 0.31
N TYR A 285 -3.46 -15.57 1.51
CA TYR A 285 -2.05 -15.38 1.82
C TYR A 285 -1.29 -16.57 1.27
#